data_AF-A0A8J6L3J4-F1
#
_entry.id   AF-A0A8J6L3J4-F1
#
_cell.length_a   1.000
_cell.length_b   1.000
_cell.length_c   1.000
_cell.angle_alpha   90.00
_cell.angle_beta   90.00
_cell.angle_gamma   90.00
#
_symmetry.space_group_name_H-M   'P 1'
#
loop_
_entity.id
_entity.type
_entity.pdbx_description
1 polymer ?
#
loop_
_entity_poly.entity_id
_entity_poly.type
_entity_poly.pdbx_seq_one_letter_code
_entity_poly.pdbx_strand_id
1 'polypeptide(L)'
;MAKSKNHTTHNQSRKWHRNGIKKPRSQRYESLKGVDPKFLRNMRFAKKHNKKGLKKMQANNAKAMSICTEAIKALVKPKMPKGPSRKLSRLAFIAHPKLGKRIRTTWPGVVGSKKQSPRFKPRQRPQLQLRLPKVPRPL
;
A
#
# COMPACT_ATOMS: atom_id res chain seq x y z
N MET A 1 -10.23 27.58 -75.92
CA MET A 1 -9.73 27.64 -74.52
C MET A 1 -10.14 26.39 -73.78
N ALA A 2 -9.16 25.63 -73.28
CA ALA A 2 -9.43 24.44 -72.48
C ALA A 2 -9.73 24.86 -71.02
N LYS A 3 -10.81 24.32 -70.43
CA LYS A 3 -11.18 24.61 -69.04
C LYS A 3 -10.41 23.70 -68.08
N SER A 4 -9.89 24.25 -66.99
CA SER A 4 -9.29 23.50 -65.87
C SER A 4 -10.22 23.46 -64.65
N LYS A 5 -9.89 22.64 -63.66
CA LYS A 5 -10.62 22.57 -62.38
C LYS A 5 -10.24 23.76 -61.49
N ASN A 6 -11.25 24.42 -60.93
CA ASN A 6 -11.05 25.66 -60.16
C ASN A 6 -10.62 25.44 -58.69
N HIS A 7 -11.05 24.36 -58.03
CA HIS A 7 -10.73 24.09 -56.60
C HIS A 7 -10.87 22.60 -56.23
N THR A 8 -10.04 22.11 -55.29
CA THR A 8 -10.21 20.75 -54.71
C THR A 8 -9.59 20.55 -53.32
N THR A 9 -10.35 19.90 -52.44
CA THR A 9 -9.90 19.47 -51.09
C THR A 9 -9.62 17.95 -51.03
N HIS A 10 -9.60 17.25 -52.18
CA HIS A 10 -9.64 15.78 -52.27
C HIS A 10 -8.55 15.05 -51.46
N ASN A 11 -7.30 15.52 -51.50
CA ASN A 11 -6.17 14.88 -50.82
C ASN A 11 -5.70 15.64 -49.57
N GLN A 12 -6.44 16.67 -49.12
CA GLN A 12 -6.00 17.50 -48.00
C GLN A 12 -6.09 16.73 -46.68
N SER A 13 -7.23 16.07 -46.42
CA SER A 13 -7.44 15.26 -45.23
C SER A 13 -6.40 14.14 -45.11
N ARG A 14 -6.12 13.41 -46.20
CA ARG A 14 -5.11 12.34 -46.18
C ARG A 14 -3.73 12.86 -45.77
N LYS A 15 -3.32 14.03 -46.28
CA LYS A 15 -2.03 14.66 -45.90
C LYS A 15 -1.99 15.07 -44.43
N TRP A 16 -3.05 15.68 -43.91
CA TRP A 16 -3.11 16.08 -42.49
C TRP A 16 -3.03 14.87 -41.55
N HIS A 17 -3.61 13.73 -41.94
CA HIS A 17 -3.61 12.53 -41.13
C HIS A 17 -2.35 11.66 -41.28
N ARG A 18 -1.48 11.88 -42.29
CA ARG A 18 -0.20 11.14 -42.41
C ARG A 18 0.66 11.24 -41.15
N ASN A 19 0.73 12.43 -40.55
CA ASN A 19 1.45 12.68 -39.29
C ASN A 19 0.52 12.71 -38.06
N GLY A 20 -0.79 12.60 -38.30
CA GLY A 20 -1.84 12.76 -37.31
C GLY A 20 -2.05 14.21 -36.88
N ILE A 21 -3.32 14.61 -36.75
CA ILE A 21 -3.69 15.92 -36.21
C ILE A 21 -3.53 15.88 -34.68
N LYS A 22 -2.42 16.43 -34.18
CA LYS A 22 -2.12 16.44 -32.74
C LYS A 22 -2.91 17.55 -32.05
N LYS A 23 -3.49 17.22 -30.89
CA LYS A 23 -4.10 18.21 -29.99
C LYS A 23 -3.00 19.07 -29.35
N PRO A 24 -3.29 20.34 -29.00
CA PRO A 24 -2.34 21.14 -28.24
C PRO A 24 -2.02 20.45 -26.90
N ARG A 25 -0.77 20.58 -26.45
CA ARG A 25 -0.33 19.99 -25.18
C ARG A 25 -0.93 20.77 -24.02
N SER A 26 -1.68 20.10 -23.16
CA SER A 26 -2.11 20.68 -21.88
C SER A 26 -0.95 20.66 -20.88
N GLN A 27 -0.79 21.76 -20.14
CA GLN A 27 0.22 21.92 -19.11
C GLN A 27 -0.46 22.18 -17.76
N ARG A 28 0.11 21.65 -16.66
CA ARG A 28 -0.46 21.83 -15.31
C ARG A 28 -0.65 23.29 -14.91
N TYR A 29 0.29 24.15 -15.33
CA TYR A 29 0.26 25.59 -15.06
C TYR A 29 0.42 26.34 -16.39
N GLU A 30 -0.62 27.07 -16.79
CA GLU A 30 -0.62 27.90 -17.99
C GLU A 30 -0.08 29.31 -17.72
N SER A 31 0.21 30.06 -18.79
CA SER A 31 0.65 31.45 -18.67
C SER A 31 -0.50 32.38 -18.27
N LEU A 32 -0.22 33.39 -17.45
CA LEU A 32 -1.19 34.41 -17.06
C LEU A 32 -1.24 35.60 -18.03
N LYS A 33 -0.90 35.38 -19.31
CA LYS A 33 -0.94 36.43 -20.34
C LYS A 33 -2.40 36.74 -20.69
N GLY A 34 -2.77 38.01 -20.75
CA GLY A 34 -4.15 38.45 -21.02
C GLY A 34 -5.06 38.55 -19.80
N VAL A 35 -4.55 38.24 -18.60
CA VAL A 35 -5.27 38.48 -17.33
C VAL A 35 -5.22 39.97 -16.98
N ASP A 36 -6.28 40.48 -16.35
CA ASP A 36 -6.41 41.89 -15.94
C ASP A 36 -5.14 42.43 -15.23
N PRO A 37 -4.53 43.50 -15.76
CA PRO A 37 -3.34 44.12 -15.16
C PRO A 37 -3.52 44.54 -13.69
N LYS A 38 -4.72 44.99 -13.28
CA LYS A 38 -4.98 45.40 -11.89
C LYS A 38 -4.92 44.20 -10.95
N PHE A 39 -5.56 43.09 -11.32
CA PHE A 39 -5.45 41.82 -10.61
C PHE A 39 -4.00 41.30 -10.56
N LEU A 40 -3.29 41.30 -11.69
CA LEU A 40 -1.90 40.83 -11.75
C LEU A 40 -0.98 41.64 -10.84
N ARG A 41 -1.19 42.96 -10.76
CA ARG A 41 -0.42 43.85 -9.89
C ARG A 41 -0.60 43.47 -8.42
N ASN A 42 -1.85 43.27 -7.97
CA ASN A 42 -2.14 42.82 -6.60
C ASN A 42 -1.55 41.43 -6.31
N MET A 43 -1.76 40.45 -7.19
CA MET A 43 -1.22 39.10 -7.02
C MET A 43 0.31 39.11 -6.92
N ARG A 44 1.00 39.95 -7.71
CA ARG A 44 2.46 40.12 -7.63
C ARG A 44 2.88 40.70 -6.27
N PHE A 45 2.16 41.69 -5.75
CA PHE A 45 2.43 42.24 -4.41
C PHE A 45 2.22 41.22 -3.30
N ALA A 46 1.13 40.44 -3.35
CA ALA A 46 0.89 39.36 -2.38
C ALA A 46 2.04 38.34 -2.39
N LYS A 47 2.43 37.84 -3.58
CA LYS A 47 3.56 36.91 -3.73
C LYS A 47 4.88 37.50 -3.24
N LYS A 48 5.13 38.80 -3.47
CA LYS A 48 6.32 39.52 -3.02
C LYS A 48 6.46 39.52 -1.49
N HIS A 49 5.35 39.68 -0.76
CA HIS A 49 5.36 39.84 0.70
C HIS A 49 5.13 38.56 1.51
N ASN A 50 4.92 37.41 0.88
CA ASN A 50 4.72 36.11 1.55
C ASN A 50 5.85 35.73 2.53
N LYS A 51 7.09 36.19 2.31
CA LYS A 51 8.23 35.92 3.20
C LYS A 51 8.01 36.44 4.63
N LYS A 52 7.22 37.52 4.81
CA LYS A 52 6.96 38.11 6.13
C LYS A 52 6.19 37.16 7.07
N GLY A 53 5.30 36.34 6.53
CA GLY A 53 4.47 35.41 7.31
C GLY A 53 5.10 34.05 7.59
N LEU A 54 6.30 33.79 7.06
CA LEU A 54 6.88 32.44 7.01
C LEU A 54 7.11 31.84 8.40
N LYS A 55 7.60 32.62 9.37
CA LYS A 55 7.84 32.14 10.75
C LYS A 55 6.54 31.70 11.45
N LYS A 56 5.46 32.47 11.28
CA LYS A 56 4.14 32.15 11.85
C LYS A 56 3.58 30.86 11.23
N MET A 57 3.72 30.73 9.91
CA MET A 57 3.30 29.53 9.17
C MET A 57 4.08 28.29 9.61
N GLN A 58 5.41 28.38 9.73
CA GLN A 58 6.24 27.27 10.19
C GLN A 58 5.86 26.82 11.61
N ALA A 59 5.67 27.76 12.54
CA ALA A 59 5.26 27.44 13.89
C ALA A 59 3.88 26.74 13.92
N ASN A 60 2.92 27.20 13.13
CA ASN A 60 1.61 26.57 13.03
C ASN A 60 1.68 25.18 12.41
N ASN A 61 2.45 25.01 11.33
CA ASN A 61 2.66 23.71 10.69
C ASN A 61 3.37 22.72 11.62
N ALA A 62 4.37 23.17 12.39
CA ALA A 62 5.05 22.33 13.38
C ALA A 62 4.08 21.86 14.47
N LYS A 63 3.20 22.75 14.96
CA LYS A 63 2.13 22.40 15.90
C LYS A 63 1.14 21.39 15.30
N ALA A 64 0.74 21.58 14.04
CA ALA A 64 -0.14 20.64 13.36
C ALA A 64 0.52 19.25 13.22
N MET A 65 1.80 19.20 12.83
CA MET A 65 2.54 17.96 12.71
C MET A 65 2.71 17.27 14.06
N SER A 66 3.01 17.99 15.15
CA SER A 66 3.13 17.39 16.47
C SER A 66 1.81 16.77 16.92
N ILE A 67 0.68 17.45 16.72
CA ILE A 67 -0.65 16.91 17.01
C ILE A 67 -0.91 15.62 16.21
N CYS A 68 -0.61 15.63 14.90
CA CYS A 68 -0.75 14.43 14.07
C CYS A 68 0.13 13.28 14.57
N THR A 69 1.37 13.56 15.02
CA THR A 69 2.25 12.50 15.56
C THR A 69 1.73 11.91 16.86
N GLU A 70 1.18 12.74 17.76
CA GLU A 70 0.59 12.27 19.01
C GLU A 70 -0.67 11.44 18.76
N ALA A 71 -1.52 11.86 17.82
CA ALA A 71 -2.69 11.10 17.41
C ALA A 71 -2.32 9.72 16.82
N ILE A 72 -1.30 9.67 15.95
CA ILE A 72 -0.78 8.41 15.42
C ILE A 72 -0.23 7.53 16.55
N LYS A 73 0.56 8.11 17.47
CA LYS A 73 1.10 7.38 18.63
C LYS A 73 0.01 6.81 19.54
N ALA A 74 -1.07 7.56 19.75
CA ALA A 74 -2.24 7.12 20.50
C ALA A 74 -2.96 5.95 19.79
N LEU A 75 -3.08 6.00 18.47
CA LEU A 75 -3.64 4.92 17.67
C LEU A 75 -2.78 3.64 17.72
N VAL A 76 -1.45 3.77 17.68
CA VAL A 76 -0.51 2.64 17.66
C VAL A 76 -0.40 1.90 19.00
N LYS A 77 -0.73 2.56 20.12
CA LYS A 77 -0.79 1.93 21.46
C LYS A 77 -2.23 1.80 21.96
N PRO A 78 -3.08 0.96 21.36
CA PRO A 78 -4.38 0.67 21.93
C PRO A 78 -4.16 -0.14 23.22
N LYS A 79 -4.71 0.34 24.34
CA LYS A 79 -4.80 -0.44 25.59
C LYS A 79 -5.78 -1.57 25.35
N MET A 80 -5.28 -2.76 25.01
CA MET A 80 -6.12 -3.92 24.72
C MET A 80 -6.92 -4.34 25.97
N PRO A 81 -8.24 -4.57 25.87
CA PRO A 81 -8.98 -5.25 26.91
C PRO A 81 -8.44 -6.67 27.07
N LYS A 82 -8.42 -7.20 28.30
CA LYS A 82 -8.01 -8.59 28.57
C LYS A 82 -8.92 -9.51 27.75
N GLY A 83 -8.34 -10.21 26.78
CA GLY A 83 -9.07 -11.06 25.84
C GLY A 83 -9.71 -12.29 26.52
N PRO A 84 -10.57 -13.02 25.79
CA PRO A 84 -11.23 -14.22 26.31
C PRO A 84 -10.21 -15.30 26.68
N SER A 85 -10.58 -16.21 27.58
CA SER A 85 -9.70 -17.28 28.05
C SER A 85 -9.19 -18.14 26.88
N ARG A 86 -7.93 -18.63 26.98
CA ARG A 86 -7.27 -19.42 25.94
C ARG A 86 -8.08 -20.65 25.48
N LYS A 87 -8.93 -21.19 26.36
CA LYS A 87 -9.81 -22.33 26.04
C LYS A 87 -10.92 -21.92 25.05
N LEU A 88 -11.57 -20.79 25.29
CA LEU A 88 -12.65 -20.29 24.44
C LEU A 88 -12.14 -19.86 23.06
N SER A 89 -10.99 -19.19 22.99
CA SER A 89 -10.37 -18.81 21.71
C SER A 89 -9.97 -20.04 20.88
N ARG A 90 -9.50 -21.12 21.53
CA ARG A 90 -9.15 -22.38 20.87
C ARG A 90 -10.37 -23.06 20.26
N LEU A 91 -11.49 -23.12 20.99
CA LEU A 91 -12.73 -23.69 20.48
C LEU A 91 -13.29 -22.90 19.29
N ALA A 92 -13.28 -21.56 19.37
CA ALA A 92 -13.69 -20.70 18.27
C ALA A 92 -12.84 -20.90 16.99
N PHE A 93 -11.52 -21.06 17.15
CA PHE A 93 -10.62 -21.34 16.02
C PHE A 93 -10.89 -22.70 15.36
N ILE A 94 -11.16 -23.73 16.17
CA ILE A 94 -11.48 -25.08 15.68
C ILE A 94 -12.85 -25.10 14.98
N ALA A 95 -13.82 -24.31 15.42
CA ALA A 95 -15.13 -24.21 14.77
C ALA A 95 -15.09 -23.39 13.46
N HIS A 96 -14.05 -22.57 13.24
CA HIS A 96 -14.00 -21.65 12.11
C HIS A 96 -13.94 -22.39 10.76
N PRO A 97 -14.83 -22.11 9.78
CA PRO A 97 -14.97 -22.91 8.55
C PRO A 97 -13.69 -23.01 7.70
N LYS A 98 -12.93 -21.92 7.55
CA LYS A 98 -11.67 -21.89 6.78
C LYS A 98 -10.46 -22.31 7.63
N LEU A 99 -10.25 -21.64 8.76
CA LEU A 99 -9.03 -21.78 9.57
C LEU A 99 -8.97 -23.10 10.37
N GLY A 100 -10.10 -23.61 10.84
CA GLY A 100 -10.19 -24.85 11.60
C GLY A 100 -10.32 -26.13 10.76
N LYS A 101 -10.40 -26.03 9.42
CA LYS A 101 -10.67 -27.18 8.53
C LYS A 101 -9.63 -28.28 8.69
N ARG A 102 -8.34 -27.93 8.73
CA ARG A 102 -7.24 -28.90 8.89
C ARG A 102 -7.29 -29.62 10.24
N ILE A 103 -7.72 -28.96 11.31
CA ILE A 103 -7.84 -29.58 12.63
C ILE A 103 -9.02 -30.55 12.62
N ARG A 104 -10.22 -30.12 12.18
CA ARG A 104 -11.42 -30.97 12.14
C ARG A 104 -11.25 -32.24 11.30
N THR A 105 -10.53 -32.17 10.19
CA THR A 105 -10.23 -33.37 9.37
C THR A 105 -9.27 -34.34 10.05
N THR A 106 -8.50 -33.87 11.04
CA THR A 106 -7.52 -34.69 11.78
C THR A 106 -8.15 -35.32 13.05
N TRP A 107 -9.35 -34.87 13.48
CA TRP A 107 -10.10 -35.50 14.56
C TRP A 107 -11.00 -36.62 13.98
N PRO A 108 -10.79 -37.90 14.32
CA PRO A 108 -11.68 -38.97 13.89
C PRO A 108 -12.98 -38.91 14.70
N GLY A 109 -14.03 -38.33 14.12
CA GLY A 109 -15.39 -38.38 14.65
C GLY A 109 -16.05 -39.72 14.27
N VAL A 110 -16.26 -40.55 15.29
CA VAL A 110 -17.05 -41.80 15.33
C VAL A 110 -18.06 -41.97 14.19
N VAL A 111 -17.69 -42.76 13.18
CA VAL A 111 -18.59 -43.70 12.49
C VAL A 111 -17.77 -44.97 12.32
N GLY A 112 -18.27 -46.09 12.86
CA GLY A 112 -17.49 -47.29 13.08
C GLY A 112 -16.83 -47.88 11.84
N SER A 113 -15.56 -48.30 11.98
CA SER A 113 -15.08 -49.61 11.52
C SER A 113 -13.57 -49.76 11.74
N LYS A 114 -13.23 -50.77 12.55
CA LYS A 114 -12.09 -51.70 12.44
C LYS A 114 -10.79 -51.16 11.81
N LYS A 115 -9.77 -50.97 12.67
CA LYS A 115 -8.54 -51.79 12.69
C LYS A 115 -7.67 -51.38 13.88
N GLN A 116 -7.57 -52.26 14.87
CA GLN A 116 -6.55 -52.16 15.92
C GLN A 116 -5.18 -52.40 15.27
N SER A 117 -4.24 -51.47 15.45
CA SER A 117 -2.83 -51.67 15.12
C SER A 117 -2.07 -52.07 16.40
N PRO A 118 -1.18 -53.06 16.36
CA PRO A 118 -0.57 -53.65 17.55
C PRO A 118 0.37 -52.68 18.28
N ARG A 119 0.36 -52.77 19.62
CA ARG A 119 1.18 -51.95 20.54
C ARG A 119 2.67 -52.11 20.25
N PHE A 120 3.31 -51.07 19.74
CA PHE A 120 4.77 -50.98 19.68
C PHE A 120 5.34 -50.91 21.11
N LYS A 121 6.06 -51.95 21.56
CA LYS A 121 6.81 -51.93 22.81
C LYS A 121 8.01 -50.97 22.66
N PRO A 122 8.33 -50.16 23.69
CA PRO A 122 9.47 -49.24 23.63
C PRO A 122 10.79 -50.02 23.64
N ARG A 123 11.59 -49.89 22.58
CA ARG A 123 12.97 -50.40 22.52
C ARG A 123 13.87 -49.45 23.31
N GLN A 124 14.72 -50.02 24.18
CA GLN A 124 15.62 -49.29 25.06
C GLN A 124 16.54 -48.32 24.29
N ARG A 125 16.78 -47.14 24.87
CA ARG A 125 17.65 -46.09 24.33
C ARG A 125 19.12 -46.54 24.34
N PRO A 126 19.85 -46.52 23.21
CA PRO A 126 21.31 -46.51 23.26
C PRO A 126 21.78 -45.12 23.71
N GLN A 127 22.61 -45.07 24.75
CA GLN A 127 23.29 -43.84 25.15
C GLN A 127 24.39 -43.53 24.13
N LEU A 128 24.25 -42.45 23.37
CA LEU A 128 25.34 -41.90 22.57
C LEU A 128 25.81 -40.60 23.22
N GLN A 129 27.02 -40.67 23.75
CA GLN A 129 27.74 -39.60 24.43
C GLN A 129 27.99 -38.42 23.47
N LEU A 130 27.64 -37.21 23.90
CA LEU A 130 27.96 -35.97 23.19
C LEU A 130 29.48 -35.73 23.23
N ARG A 131 30.18 -35.97 22.12
CA ARG A 131 31.52 -35.41 21.90
C ARG A 131 31.36 -34.05 21.20
N LEU A 132 31.67 -32.97 21.91
CA LEU A 132 31.74 -31.60 21.36
C LEU A 132 32.97 -31.47 20.44
N PRO A 133 32.82 -31.00 19.18
CA PRO A 133 33.96 -30.55 18.39
C PRO A 133 34.41 -29.15 18.84
N LYS A 134 35.72 -28.99 19.08
CA LYS A 134 36.38 -27.71 19.42
C LYS A 134 36.27 -26.72 18.25
N VAL A 135 35.85 -25.51 18.54
CA VAL A 135 35.84 -24.37 17.60
C VAL A 135 37.22 -23.69 17.62
N PRO A 136 37.90 -23.49 16.47
CA PRO A 136 39.12 -22.69 16.41
C PRO A 136 38.81 -21.20 16.52
N ARG A 137 39.61 -20.47 17.31
CA ARG A 137 39.53 -19.01 17.47
C ARG A 137 40.15 -18.30 16.26
N PRO A 138 39.60 -17.17 15.79
CA PRO A 138 40.21 -16.36 14.74
C PRO A 138 41.41 -15.55 15.26
N LEU A 139 42.40 -15.32 14.39
CA LEU A 139 43.53 -14.39 14.57
C LEU A 139 43.06 -12.93 14.49
#